data_AF-A0A0P9CYY8-F1
#
_entry.id   AF-A0A0P9CYY8-F1
#
_cell.length_a   1.000
_cell.length_b   1.000
_cell.length_c   1.000
_cell.angle_alpha   90.00
_cell.angle_beta   90.00
_cell.angle_gamma   90.00
#
_symmetry.space_group_name_H-M   'P 1'
#
loop_
_entity.id
_entity.type
_entity.pdbx_description
1 polymer ?
#
loop_
_entity_poly.entity_id
_entity_poly.type
_entity_poly.pdbx_seq_one_letter_code
_entity_poly.pdbx_strand_id
1 'polypeptide(L)'
;MPEIDRRREDHAVIAYTMTLRCRIANRTGMLGRLTTTIGEHGGDIGAIDIVRAERDVMIRDVSVRVQDDAHGQRLIDAINQLPGVEVLQSSDRVFLAHLGGKLAIQSRVPLKTRDDLSMVYTPGVARVCQRIAAEPEAVHSLTIKRNSLAVVTDGSAVLGLGNLGAAAALPVMEGKAILFKELADIDAYPICLQSQDADTIVATVEQIAPVFGAINLEDIAAPKCFSVEDRLRASLDIPVMHDDQHGTAVVALAALRNALRIVGKRLEDVRVVVNGVGAAGTAIILNLLAAGVGDVLACDLRGILRRDDVDALPPMQRRVAESTNRELRAGGLADALEGADAFIG
;
A
#
# COMPACT_ATOMS: atom_id res chain seq x y z
N MET A 1 -29.80 -37.10 -3.54
CA MET A 1 -28.51 -36.70 -4.16
C MET A 1 -27.80 -35.78 -3.19
N PRO A 2 -26.51 -36.00 -2.93
CA PRO A 2 -25.89 -35.77 -1.64
C PRO A 2 -25.64 -34.29 -1.33
N GLU A 3 -25.63 -33.99 -0.04
CA GLU A 3 -25.18 -32.74 0.58
C GLU A 3 -23.80 -32.37 0.04
N ILE A 4 -23.71 -31.20 -0.59
CA ILE A 4 -22.45 -30.58 -0.96
C ILE A 4 -21.83 -30.06 0.34
N ASP A 5 -20.89 -30.83 0.88
CA ASP A 5 -19.94 -30.45 1.93
C ASP A 5 -19.23 -29.16 1.50
N ARG A 6 -19.76 -28.01 1.93
CA ARG A 6 -19.09 -26.71 1.80
C ARG A 6 -18.01 -26.61 2.87
N ARG A 7 -16.94 -27.38 2.71
CA ARG A 7 -15.65 -26.98 3.27
C ARG A 7 -15.26 -25.70 2.54
N ARG A 8 -15.43 -24.57 3.22
CA ARG A 8 -14.67 -23.37 2.91
C ARG A 8 -13.21 -23.77 3.08
N GLU A 9 -12.53 -23.98 1.97
CA GLU A 9 -11.08 -23.90 1.96
C GLU A 9 -10.74 -22.47 2.35
N ASP A 10 -10.31 -22.31 3.61
CA ASP A 10 -9.70 -21.09 4.12
C ASP A 10 -8.44 -20.82 3.30
N HIS A 11 -8.61 -20.14 2.17
CA HIS A 11 -7.50 -19.57 1.43
C HIS A 11 -6.84 -18.52 2.33
N ALA A 12 -5.70 -18.89 2.88
CA ALA A 12 -4.91 -18.10 3.81
C ALA A 12 -4.62 -16.70 3.25
N VAL A 13 -5.35 -15.72 3.78
CA VAL A 13 -4.85 -14.35 3.95
C VAL A 13 -3.55 -14.49 4.73
N ILE A 14 -2.41 -14.01 4.18
CA ILE A 14 -1.03 -14.11 4.71
C ILE A 14 -1.00 -14.72 6.11
N ALA A 15 -0.83 -16.05 6.19
CA ALA A 15 -0.92 -16.79 7.44
C ALA A 15 0.03 -16.17 8.46
N TYR A 16 -0.50 -15.64 9.57
CA TYR A 16 0.28 -15.08 10.67
C TYR A 16 1.33 -16.11 11.08
N THR A 17 2.59 -15.90 10.70
CA THR A 17 3.66 -16.86 10.92
C THR A 17 4.58 -16.31 11.98
N MET A 18 4.59 -16.95 13.14
CA MET A 18 5.49 -16.62 14.24
C MET A 18 6.61 -17.65 14.35
N THR A 19 7.79 -17.19 14.74
CA THR A 19 8.91 -18.05 15.12
C THR A 19 9.03 -18.05 16.63
N LEU A 20 8.92 -19.23 17.23
CA LEU A 20 9.04 -19.44 18.66
C LEU A 20 10.43 -20.01 18.97
N ARG A 21 11.24 -19.26 19.70
CA ARG A 21 12.50 -19.75 20.25
C ARG A 21 12.21 -20.50 21.54
N CYS A 22 12.20 -21.82 21.46
CA CYS A 22 11.88 -22.71 22.57
C CYS A 22 13.16 -23.29 23.19
N ARG A 23 13.33 -23.10 24.49
CA ARG A 23 14.23 -23.87 25.34
C ARG A 23 13.54 -25.17 25.73
N ILE A 24 14.11 -26.30 25.36
CA ILE A 24 13.52 -27.63 25.50
C ILE A 24 14.49 -28.50 26.28
N ALA A 25 14.05 -29.17 27.35
CA ALA A 25 14.88 -30.13 28.07
C ALA A 25 15.37 -31.23 27.10
N ASN A 26 16.67 -31.53 27.12
CA ASN A 26 17.27 -32.51 26.21
C ASN A 26 16.99 -33.95 26.69
N ARG A 27 15.73 -34.37 26.59
CA ARG A 27 15.23 -35.70 26.92
C ARG A 27 14.36 -36.24 25.78
N THR A 28 14.39 -37.55 25.58
CA THR A 28 13.62 -38.22 24.52
C THR A 28 12.13 -37.86 24.59
N GLY A 29 11.52 -37.56 23.44
CA GLY A 29 10.09 -37.25 23.33
C GLY A 29 9.71 -35.78 23.59
N MET A 30 10.62 -34.94 24.10
CA MET A 30 10.30 -33.54 24.42
C MET A 30 9.89 -32.71 23.19
N LEU A 31 10.55 -32.91 22.05
CA LEU A 31 10.16 -32.26 20.79
C LEU A 31 8.78 -32.75 20.30
N GLY A 32 8.49 -34.05 20.48
CA GLY A 32 7.18 -34.62 20.15
C GLY A 32 6.06 -33.99 20.97
N ARG A 33 6.28 -33.78 22.27
CA ARG A 33 5.31 -33.08 23.14
C ARG A 33 5.07 -31.64 22.70
N LEU A 34 6.13 -30.88 22.42
CA LEU A 34 6.02 -29.52 21.91
C LEU A 34 5.20 -29.45 20.62
N THR A 35 5.57 -30.25 19.62
CA THR A 35 4.88 -30.27 18.32
C THR A 35 3.43 -30.76 18.44
N THR A 36 3.14 -31.74 19.31
CA THR A 36 1.77 -32.19 19.59
C THR A 36 0.94 -31.06 20.20
N THR A 37 1.45 -30.38 21.23
CA THR A 37 0.75 -29.25 21.86
C THR A 37 0.47 -28.12 20.88
N ILE A 38 1.41 -27.83 19.97
CA ILE A 38 1.17 -26.85 18.91
C ILE A 38 -0.01 -27.27 18.02
N GLY A 39 -0.02 -28.51 17.55
CA GLY A 39 -1.11 -29.04 16.73
C GLY A 39 -2.46 -29.08 17.46
N GLU A 40 -2.49 -29.47 18.73
CA GLU A 40 -3.71 -29.50 19.57
C GLU A 40 -4.33 -28.11 19.76
N HIS A 41 -3.51 -27.06 19.75
CA HIS A 41 -3.98 -25.68 19.86
C HIS A 41 -4.27 -25.04 18.50
N GLY A 42 -4.20 -25.81 17.40
CA GLY A 42 -4.53 -25.33 16.06
C GLY A 42 -3.39 -24.58 15.36
N GLY A 43 -2.16 -24.65 15.87
CA GLY A 43 -0.98 -24.13 15.20
C GLY A 43 -0.49 -25.08 14.11
N ASP A 44 -0.24 -24.56 12.91
CA ASP A 44 0.33 -25.34 11.81
C ASP A 44 1.84 -25.16 11.74
N ILE A 45 2.58 -26.24 11.96
CA ILE A 45 4.02 -26.24 12.15
C ILE A 45 4.73 -26.17 10.80
N GLY A 46 5.60 -25.17 10.64
CA GLY A 46 6.50 -25.03 9.52
C GLY A 46 7.88 -25.64 9.81
N ALA A 47 8.92 -24.80 9.75
CA ALA A 47 10.30 -25.22 10.01
C ALA A 47 10.60 -25.39 11.51
N ILE A 48 11.49 -26.33 11.83
CA ILE A 48 12.06 -26.53 13.16
C ILE A 48 13.58 -26.60 13.04
N ASP A 49 14.26 -25.55 13.50
CA ASP A 49 15.70 -25.40 13.40
C ASP A 49 16.35 -25.50 14.78
N ILE A 50 17.52 -26.14 14.86
CA ILE A 50 18.30 -26.20 16.11
C ILE A 50 19.22 -24.98 16.13
N VAL A 51 19.02 -24.10 17.12
CA VAL A 51 19.88 -22.93 17.33
C VAL A 51 21.09 -23.31 18.19
N ARG A 52 20.87 -24.08 19.26
CA ARG A 52 21.92 -24.50 20.19
C ARG A 52 21.59 -25.86 20.81
N ALA A 53 22.60 -26.70 20.94
CA ALA A 53 22.50 -28.00 21.60
C ALA A 53 23.46 -28.05 22.79
N GLU A 54 22.93 -28.33 23.97
CA GLU A 54 23.67 -28.55 25.21
C GLU A 54 23.32 -29.92 25.81
N ARG A 55 24.08 -30.34 26.82
CA ARG A 55 23.91 -31.67 27.43
C ARG A 55 22.50 -31.88 27.96
N ASP A 56 21.93 -30.88 28.64
CA ASP A 56 20.62 -31.00 29.32
C ASP A 56 19.51 -30.18 28.63
N VAL A 57 19.85 -29.39 27.60
CA VAL A 57 18.94 -28.42 26.96
C VAL A 57 19.17 -28.34 25.46
N MET A 58 18.08 -28.22 24.70
CA MET A 58 18.07 -27.91 23.27
C MET A 58 17.33 -26.58 23.07
N ILE A 59 17.94 -25.64 22.37
CA ILE A 59 17.26 -24.42 21.91
C ILE A 59 16.89 -24.61 20.45
N ARG A 60 15.60 -24.48 20.14
CA ARG A 60 15.06 -24.62 18.78
C ARG A 60 14.21 -23.41 18.41
N ASP A 61 14.31 -22.98 17.18
CA ASP A 61 13.36 -22.05 16.58
C ASP A 61 12.29 -22.87 15.86
N VAL A 62 11.02 -22.63 16.19
CA VAL A 62 9.86 -23.33 15.62
C VAL A 62 8.98 -22.32 14.92
N SER A 63 8.87 -22.40 13.60
CA SER A 63 7.91 -21.60 12.85
C SER A 63 6.52 -22.21 12.97
N VAL A 64 5.54 -21.40 13.34
CA VAL A 64 4.14 -21.80 13.47
C VAL A 64 3.24 -20.79 12.76
N ARG A 65 2.35 -21.28 11.91
CA ARG A 65 1.24 -20.51 11.36
C ARG A 65 0.08 -20.52 12.35
N VAL A 66 -0.36 -19.33 12.74
CA VAL A 66 -1.49 -19.08 13.64
C VAL A 66 -2.56 -18.25 12.90
N GLN A 67 -3.73 -18.11 13.53
CA GLN A 67 -4.86 -17.39 12.93
C GLN A 67 -4.73 -15.88 13.10
N ASP A 68 -4.29 -15.45 14.28
CA ASP A 68 -4.14 -14.06 14.69
C ASP A 68 -3.18 -13.97 15.90
N ASP A 69 -2.88 -12.74 16.34
CA ASP A 69 -2.01 -12.48 17.50
C ASP A 69 -2.55 -13.11 18.80
N ALA A 70 -3.88 -13.13 18.98
CA ALA A 70 -4.50 -13.66 20.18
C ALA A 70 -4.35 -15.19 20.26
N HIS A 71 -4.50 -15.88 19.13
CA HIS A 71 -4.21 -17.31 18.99
C HIS A 71 -2.72 -17.56 19.22
N GLY A 72 -1.85 -16.74 18.63
CA GLY A 72 -0.42 -16.77 18.88
C GLY A 72 -0.06 -16.73 20.38
N GLN A 73 -0.66 -15.81 21.12
CA GLN A 73 -0.42 -15.70 22.56
C GLN A 73 -0.97 -16.92 23.34
N ARG A 74 -2.18 -17.38 23.03
CA ARG A 74 -2.75 -18.60 23.65
C ARG A 74 -1.85 -19.82 23.41
N LEU A 75 -1.27 -19.93 22.22
CA LEU A 75 -0.34 -21.00 21.87
C LEU A 75 0.96 -20.91 22.70
N ILE A 76 1.53 -19.71 22.84
CA ILE A 76 2.72 -19.47 23.68
C ILE A 76 2.44 -19.86 25.13
N ASP A 77 1.28 -19.47 25.67
CA ASP A 77 0.89 -19.79 27.03
C ASP A 77 0.73 -21.31 27.23
N ALA A 78 0.14 -22.01 26.27
CA ALA A 78 0.01 -23.47 26.29
C ALA A 78 1.37 -24.19 26.23
N ILE A 79 2.29 -23.70 25.40
CA ILE A 79 3.66 -24.25 25.33
C ILE A 79 4.40 -24.03 26.66
N ASN A 80 4.27 -22.85 27.27
CA ASN A 80 4.91 -22.52 28.54
C ASN A 80 4.35 -23.33 29.72
N GLN A 81 3.17 -23.92 29.60
CA GLN A 81 2.62 -24.87 30.57
C GLN A 81 3.24 -26.28 30.47
N LEU A 82 3.99 -26.59 29.40
CA LEU A 82 4.64 -27.89 29.25
C LEU A 82 5.87 -28.02 30.16
N PRO A 83 5.91 -29.02 31.07
CA PRO A 83 7.07 -29.23 31.91
C PRO A 83 8.32 -29.53 31.08
N GLY A 84 9.33 -28.67 31.21
CA GLY A 84 10.60 -28.80 30.50
C GLY A 84 10.63 -28.13 29.12
N VAL A 85 9.64 -27.30 28.78
CA VAL A 85 9.69 -26.40 27.62
C VAL A 85 9.41 -24.97 28.09
N GLU A 86 10.12 -24.02 27.51
CA GLU A 86 9.94 -22.59 27.77
C GLU A 86 10.13 -21.84 26.45
N VAL A 87 9.17 -20.98 26.10
CA VAL A 87 9.31 -20.04 24.98
C VAL A 87 10.13 -18.85 25.47
N LEU A 88 11.39 -18.77 25.04
CA LEU A 88 12.30 -17.67 25.40
C LEU A 88 11.96 -16.38 24.64
N GLN A 89 11.52 -16.52 23.40
CA GLN A 89 11.20 -15.40 22.53
C GLN A 89 10.17 -15.86 21.49
N SER A 90 9.20 -15.01 21.20
CA SER A 90 8.38 -15.10 19.99
C SER A 90 8.76 -13.97 19.04
N SER A 91 8.76 -14.24 17.75
CA SER A 91 9.07 -13.24 16.74
C SER A 91 8.13 -13.37 15.55
N ASP A 92 7.40 -12.31 15.27
CA ASP A 92 6.58 -12.20 14.08
C ASP A 92 7.47 -11.84 12.88
N ARG A 93 7.39 -12.63 11.81
CA ARG A 93 8.20 -12.44 10.59
C ARG A 93 7.96 -11.08 9.94
N VAL A 94 6.74 -10.52 10.03
CA VAL A 94 6.42 -9.18 9.54
C VAL A 94 7.22 -8.16 10.33
N PHE A 95 7.18 -8.19 11.66
CA PHE A 95 7.95 -7.24 12.48
C PHE A 95 9.46 -7.41 12.31
N LEU A 96 9.95 -8.64 12.21
CA LEU A 96 11.37 -8.91 11.92
C LEU A 96 11.82 -8.29 10.61
N ALA A 97 11.00 -8.36 9.55
CA ALA A 97 11.29 -7.74 8.26
C ALA A 97 11.29 -6.21 8.29
N HIS A 98 10.74 -5.59 9.35
CA HIS A 98 10.70 -4.13 9.54
C HIS A 98 11.73 -3.65 10.58
N LEU A 99 12.54 -4.54 11.18
CA LEU A 99 13.58 -4.13 12.13
C LEU A 99 14.61 -3.24 11.44
N GLY A 100 14.71 -1.98 11.89
CA GLY A 100 15.60 -0.98 11.31
C GLY A 100 15.03 -0.25 10.08
N GLY A 101 13.77 -0.49 9.73
CA GLY A 101 13.15 0.03 8.51
C GLY A 101 13.54 -0.77 7.28
N LYS A 102 12.91 -0.47 6.16
CA LYS A 102 13.09 -1.23 4.91
C LYS A 102 13.93 -0.52 3.86
N LEU A 103 14.42 0.68 4.18
CA LEU A 103 15.22 1.52 3.28
C LEU A 103 16.62 1.73 3.84
N ALA A 104 17.59 1.83 2.93
CA ALA A 104 18.96 2.22 3.23
C ALA A 104 19.46 3.18 2.15
N ILE A 105 20.35 4.10 2.54
CA ILE A 105 21.03 4.99 1.59
C ILE A 105 22.37 4.35 1.20
N GLN A 106 22.62 4.26 -0.09
CA GLN A 106 23.88 3.78 -0.64
C GLN A 106 24.56 4.85 -1.48
N SER A 107 25.86 5.05 -1.26
CA SER A 107 26.63 5.98 -2.10
C SER A 107 26.78 5.43 -3.52
N ARG A 108 26.56 6.30 -4.51
CA ARG A 108 26.83 6.00 -5.93
C ARG A 108 28.30 6.12 -6.30
N VAL A 109 29.08 6.85 -5.51
CA VAL A 109 30.51 7.10 -5.75
C VAL A 109 31.30 6.51 -4.57
N PRO A 110 32.29 5.63 -4.82
CA PRO A 110 33.12 5.10 -3.75
C PRO A 110 33.97 6.22 -3.15
N LEU A 111 34.04 6.29 -1.82
CA LEU A 111 34.88 7.25 -1.10
C LEU A 111 36.00 6.48 -0.41
N LYS A 112 37.15 6.33 -1.08
CA LYS A 112 38.30 5.55 -0.59
C LYS A 112 39.50 6.43 -0.27
N THR A 113 39.60 7.58 -0.94
CA THR A 113 40.75 8.47 -0.85
C THR A 113 40.34 9.91 -0.50
N ARG A 114 41.32 10.73 -0.13
CA ARG A 114 41.12 12.17 0.05
C ARG A 114 40.75 12.87 -1.26
N ASP A 115 41.26 12.38 -2.38
CA ASP A 115 40.96 12.91 -3.70
C ASP A 115 39.47 12.69 -4.02
N ASP A 116 38.95 11.48 -3.80
CA ASP A 116 37.52 11.16 -3.96
C ASP A 116 36.63 12.13 -3.15
N LEU A 117 36.99 12.35 -1.88
CA LEU A 117 36.26 13.28 -0.99
C LEU A 117 36.30 14.71 -1.55
N SER A 118 37.44 15.16 -2.05
CA SER A 118 37.59 16.51 -2.62
C SER A 118 36.80 16.72 -3.92
N MET A 119 36.50 15.63 -4.64
CA MET A 119 35.68 15.65 -5.86
C MET A 119 34.18 15.69 -5.56
N VAL A 120 33.69 14.85 -4.63
CA VAL A 120 32.25 14.79 -4.30
C VAL A 120 31.81 15.84 -3.28
N TYR A 121 32.75 16.39 -2.52
CA TYR A 121 32.52 17.40 -1.51
C TYR A 121 33.43 18.60 -1.73
N THR A 122 33.84 19.30 -0.67
CA THR A 122 34.67 20.49 -0.80
C THR A 122 36.11 20.15 -1.22
N PRO A 123 36.70 20.93 -2.13
CA PRO A 123 36.13 22.11 -2.81
C PRO A 123 35.37 21.79 -4.11
N GLY A 124 35.41 20.57 -4.65
CA GLY A 124 34.89 20.20 -5.97
C GLY A 124 33.40 20.48 -6.17
N VAL A 125 32.57 20.17 -5.17
CA VAL A 125 31.10 20.36 -5.21
C VAL A 125 30.69 21.82 -5.46
N ALA A 126 31.54 22.80 -5.09
CA ALA A 126 31.26 24.21 -5.33
C ALA A 126 31.05 24.53 -6.82
N ARG A 127 31.78 23.84 -7.71
CA ARG A 127 31.64 24.01 -9.17
C ARG A 127 30.28 23.51 -9.67
N VAL A 128 29.76 22.44 -9.07
CA VAL A 128 28.43 21.90 -9.37
C VAL A 128 27.35 22.87 -8.90
N CYS A 129 27.47 23.40 -7.68
CA CYS A 129 26.55 24.42 -7.17
C CYS A 129 26.52 25.68 -8.05
N GLN A 130 27.69 26.19 -8.44
CA GLN A 130 27.81 27.35 -9.34
C GLN A 130 27.18 27.08 -10.70
N ARG A 131 27.34 25.86 -11.24
CA ARG A 131 26.70 25.47 -12.50
C ARG A 131 25.18 25.51 -12.37
N ILE A 132 24.60 24.89 -11.34
CA ILE A 132 23.16 24.87 -11.13
C ILE A 132 22.61 26.28 -10.90
N ALA A 133 23.35 27.14 -10.19
CA ALA A 133 22.95 28.54 -10.01
C ALA A 133 22.91 29.34 -11.33
N ALA A 134 23.80 29.04 -12.27
CA ALA A 134 23.82 29.68 -13.59
C ALA A 134 22.83 29.05 -14.59
N GLU A 135 22.56 27.75 -14.45
CA GLU A 135 21.72 26.93 -15.32
C GLU A 135 20.86 25.98 -14.46
N PRO A 136 19.67 26.42 -13.99
CA PRO A 136 18.86 25.66 -13.03
C PRO A 136 18.54 24.23 -13.49
N GLU A 137 18.25 24.02 -14.78
CA GLU A 137 17.97 22.71 -15.38
C GLU A 137 19.11 21.67 -15.17
N ALA A 138 20.34 22.14 -14.98
CA ALA A 138 21.48 21.25 -14.73
C ALA A 138 21.29 20.40 -13.46
N VAL A 139 20.40 20.81 -12.53
CA VAL A 139 20.05 20.05 -11.34
C VAL A 139 19.61 18.61 -11.65
N HIS A 140 18.90 18.38 -12.76
CA HIS A 140 18.50 17.03 -13.16
C HIS A 140 19.73 16.19 -13.55
N SER A 141 20.62 16.74 -14.37
CA SER A 141 21.79 16.00 -14.84
C SER A 141 22.88 15.79 -13.77
N LEU A 142 23.00 16.72 -12.82
CA LEU A 142 24.10 16.77 -11.85
C LEU A 142 23.73 16.31 -10.44
N THR A 143 22.47 15.93 -10.19
CA THR A 143 22.01 15.50 -8.87
C THR A 143 21.10 14.29 -8.94
N ILE A 144 20.66 13.81 -7.78
CA ILE A 144 19.69 12.73 -7.66
C ILE A 144 18.30 13.11 -8.20
N LYS A 145 18.00 14.41 -8.39
CA LYS A 145 16.68 14.92 -8.82
C LYS A 145 16.12 14.20 -10.05
N ARG A 146 16.98 13.81 -11.01
CA ARG A 146 16.53 13.06 -12.21
C ARG A 146 15.80 11.74 -11.92
N ASN A 147 16.06 11.11 -10.78
CA ASN A 147 15.54 9.77 -10.46
C ASN A 147 14.89 9.70 -9.08
N SER A 148 14.72 10.83 -8.40
CA SER A 148 14.14 10.86 -7.06
C SER A 148 12.64 11.11 -7.11
N LEU A 149 11.92 10.40 -6.24
CA LEU A 149 10.47 10.53 -6.07
C LEU A 149 10.15 10.77 -4.59
N ALA A 150 9.30 11.73 -4.28
CA ALA A 150 8.74 11.86 -2.93
C ALA A 150 7.41 11.11 -2.85
N VAL A 151 7.33 10.12 -1.95
CA VAL A 151 6.08 9.43 -1.60
C VAL A 151 5.48 10.16 -0.40
N VAL A 152 4.55 11.08 -0.68
CA VAL A 152 3.97 12.00 0.31
C VAL A 152 2.65 11.47 0.83
N THR A 153 2.51 11.43 2.15
CA THR A 153 1.27 11.10 2.84
C THR A 153 1.09 11.94 4.10
N ASP A 154 -0.13 12.07 4.59
CA ASP A 154 -0.43 12.55 5.94
C ASP A 154 -0.96 11.43 6.87
N GLY A 155 -1.04 10.19 6.34
CA GLY A 155 -1.54 9.02 7.04
C GLY A 155 -3.03 9.07 7.39
N SER A 156 -3.82 9.87 6.67
CA SER A 156 -5.26 10.01 6.95
C SER A 156 -6.15 8.93 6.36
N ALA A 157 -5.64 8.13 5.42
CA ALA A 157 -6.35 6.99 4.82
C ALA A 157 -5.39 5.81 4.57
N VAL A 158 -4.73 5.31 5.62
CA VAL A 158 -3.74 4.23 5.51
C VAL A 158 -4.46 2.91 5.21
N LEU A 159 -4.32 2.39 3.99
CA LEU A 159 -4.95 1.14 3.55
C LEU A 159 -6.47 1.13 3.86
N GLY A 160 -7.00 0.02 4.38
CA GLY A 160 -8.35 -0.08 4.93
C GLY A 160 -8.45 0.28 6.43
N LEU A 161 -7.39 0.82 7.04
CA LEU A 161 -7.30 1.09 8.48
C LEU A 161 -7.75 2.51 8.84
N GLY A 162 -7.89 3.39 7.84
CA GLY A 162 -8.32 4.77 8.02
C GLY A 162 -7.21 5.67 8.55
N ASN A 163 -7.57 6.63 9.40
CA ASN A 163 -6.64 7.66 9.87
C ASN A 163 -5.81 7.15 11.05
N LEU A 164 -4.56 6.75 10.77
CA LEU A 164 -3.57 6.34 11.78
C LEU A 164 -2.50 7.43 12.02
N GLY A 165 -2.46 8.45 11.16
CA GLY A 165 -1.50 9.54 11.20
C GLY A 165 -0.14 9.19 10.58
N ALA A 166 0.68 10.23 10.43
CA ALA A 166 1.92 10.20 9.66
C ALA A 166 2.90 9.08 10.08
N ALA A 167 3.16 8.93 11.38
CA ALA A 167 4.16 7.97 11.86
C ALA A 167 3.73 6.51 11.61
N ALA A 168 2.43 6.22 11.76
CA ALA A 168 1.89 4.89 11.52
C ALA A 168 1.79 4.55 10.02
N ALA A 169 1.77 5.56 9.14
CA ALA A 169 1.80 5.39 7.70
C ALA A 169 3.21 5.06 7.15
N LEU A 170 4.27 5.42 7.88
CA LEU A 170 5.66 5.29 7.41
C LEU A 170 6.02 3.88 6.91
N PRO A 171 5.64 2.77 7.58
CA PRO A 171 5.90 1.44 7.03
C PRO A 171 5.25 1.21 5.67
N VAL A 172 4.05 1.74 5.41
CA VAL A 172 3.40 1.63 4.09
C VAL A 172 4.19 2.42 3.06
N MET A 173 4.62 3.64 3.40
CA MET A 173 5.39 4.50 2.51
C MET A 173 6.79 3.95 2.19
N GLU A 174 7.46 3.33 3.15
CA GLU A 174 8.70 2.57 2.90
C GLU A 174 8.45 1.40 1.94
N GLY A 175 7.32 0.73 2.07
CA GLY A 175 6.91 -0.34 1.16
C GLY A 175 6.73 0.17 -0.27
N LYS A 176 6.02 1.28 -0.46
CA LYS A 176 5.87 1.96 -1.76
C LYS A 176 7.22 2.37 -2.33
N ALA A 177 8.11 2.92 -1.52
CA ALA A 177 9.45 3.29 -1.96
C ALA A 177 10.28 2.09 -2.47
N ILE A 178 10.21 0.93 -1.80
CA ILE A 178 10.85 -0.30 -2.30
C ILE A 178 10.23 -0.75 -3.61
N LEU A 179 8.91 -0.71 -3.76
CA LEU A 179 8.25 -1.10 -5.01
C LEU A 179 8.72 -0.21 -6.18
N PHE A 180 8.83 1.10 -5.98
CA PHE A 180 9.42 2.01 -6.97
C PHE A 180 10.86 1.63 -7.32
N LYS A 181 11.66 1.25 -6.33
CA LYS A 181 13.05 0.85 -6.56
C LYS A 181 13.17 -0.48 -7.31
N GLU A 182 12.47 -1.51 -6.86
CA GLU A 182 12.60 -2.87 -7.39
C GLU A 182 11.92 -3.04 -8.75
N LEU A 183 10.81 -2.33 -9.00
CA LEU A 183 10.03 -2.49 -10.23
C LEU A 183 10.37 -1.47 -11.32
N ALA A 184 10.95 -0.32 -10.96
CA ALA A 184 11.21 0.77 -11.89
C ALA A 184 12.59 1.45 -11.74
N ASP A 185 13.44 0.99 -10.83
CA ASP A 185 14.75 1.61 -10.49
C ASP A 185 14.64 3.09 -10.08
N ILE A 186 13.53 3.49 -9.46
CA ILE A 186 13.29 4.86 -8.98
C ILE A 186 13.74 5.00 -7.52
N ASP A 187 14.50 6.05 -7.21
CA ASP A 187 14.97 6.35 -5.85
C ASP A 187 13.87 7.11 -5.08
N ALA A 188 12.92 6.37 -4.53
CA ALA A 188 11.78 6.93 -3.81
C ALA A 188 12.05 7.14 -2.31
N TYR A 189 11.49 8.22 -1.74
CA TYR A 189 11.67 8.60 -0.34
C TYR A 189 10.31 8.84 0.33
N PRO A 190 10.04 8.20 1.49
CA PRO A 190 8.80 8.42 2.23
C PRO A 190 8.82 9.78 2.93
N ILE A 191 7.79 10.59 2.70
CA ILE A 191 7.58 11.91 3.31
C ILE A 191 6.23 11.91 4.02
N CYS A 192 6.23 11.52 5.29
CA CYS A 192 5.03 11.48 6.12
C CYS A 192 4.85 12.80 6.88
N LEU A 193 3.86 13.59 6.48
CA LEU A 193 3.59 14.92 7.03
C LEU A 193 2.67 14.83 8.25
N GLN A 194 3.08 15.43 9.36
CA GLN A 194 2.27 15.45 10.60
C GLN A 194 0.98 16.27 10.47
N SER A 195 0.98 17.31 9.62
CA SER A 195 -0.21 18.12 9.38
C SER A 195 -1.14 17.43 8.39
N GLN A 196 -2.43 17.46 8.70
CA GLN A 196 -3.51 16.99 7.81
C GLN A 196 -4.27 18.15 7.15
N ASP A 197 -3.80 19.38 7.37
CA ASP A 197 -4.31 20.59 6.73
C ASP A 197 -3.79 20.71 5.30
N ALA A 198 -4.70 20.93 4.35
CA ALA A 198 -4.38 20.92 2.92
C ALA A 198 -3.42 22.05 2.54
N ASP A 199 -3.57 23.25 3.11
CA ASP A 199 -2.67 24.38 2.83
C ASP A 199 -1.25 24.08 3.30
N THR A 200 -1.12 23.52 4.51
CA THR A 200 0.17 23.13 5.08
C THR A 200 0.83 22.02 4.26
N ILE A 201 0.06 21.02 3.83
CA ILE A 201 0.57 19.93 2.98
C ILE A 201 1.11 20.51 1.67
N VAL A 202 0.30 21.30 0.95
CA VAL A 202 0.69 21.90 -0.33
C VAL A 202 1.95 22.74 -0.17
N ALA A 203 1.97 23.67 0.78
CA ALA A 203 3.12 24.53 1.02
C ALA A 203 4.38 23.72 1.38
N THR A 204 4.24 22.66 2.17
CA THR A 204 5.38 21.81 2.54
C THR A 204 5.94 21.07 1.33
N VAL A 205 5.07 20.48 0.50
CA VAL A 205 5.48 19.76 -0.70
C VAL A 205 6.17 20.70 -1.69
N GLU A 206 5.65 21.92 -1.86
CA GLU A 206 6.28 22.96 -2.69
C GLU A 206 7.71 23.29 -2.25
N GLN A 207 7.95 23.40 -0.94
CA GLN A 207 9.28 23.72 -0.41
C GLN A 207 10.29 22.58 -0.58
N ILE A 208 9.85 21.31 -0.58
CA ILE A 208 10.74 20.15 -0.72
C ILE A 208 10.90 19.70 -2.19
N ALA A 209 10.04 20.16 -3.09
CA ALA A 209 10.06 19.83 -4.52
C ALA A 209 11.43 20.01 -5.23
N PRO A 210 12.32 20.96 -4.85
CA PRO A 210 13.63 21.08 -5.48
C PRO A 210 14.45 19.78 -5.48
N VAL A 211 14.27 18.89 -4.48
CA VAL A 211 15.00 17.62 -4.36
C VAL A 211 14.47 16.53 -5.29
N PHE A 212 13.20 16.59 -5.69
CA PHE A 212 12.47 15.49 -6.32
C PHE A 212 12.23 15.73 -7.81
N GLY A 213 12.27 14.66 -8.60
CA GLY A 213 11.88 14.67 -10.01
C GLY A 213 10.38 14.50 -10.22
N ALA A 214 9.66 13.96 -9.23
CA ALA A 214 8.21 13.83 -9.22
C ALA A 214 7.68 13.69 -7.77
N ILE A 215 6.36 13.90 -7.60
CA ILE A 215 5.63 13.69 -6.35
C ILE A 215 4.58 12.59 -6.56
N ASN A 216 4.60 11.59 -5.67
CA ASN A 216 3.55 10.58 -5.54
C ASN A 216 2.78 10.82 -4.25
N LEU A 217 1.51 11.22 -4.35
CA LEU A 217 0.60 11.36 -3.21
C LEU A 217 -0.03 9.98 -2.90
N GLU A 218 -0.06 9.63 -1.61
CA GLU A 218 -0.47 8.31 -1.14
C GLU A 218 -1.28 8.40 0.16
N ASP A 219 -2.32 7.57 0.32
CA ASP A 219 -3.04 7.40 1.59
C ASP A 219 -3.58 8.73 2.21
N ILE A 220 -3.97 9.69 1.35
CA ILE A 220 -4.59 10.96 1.76
C ILE A 220 -6.11 10.84 1.58
N ALA A 221 -6.86 11.08 2.66
CA ALA A 221 -8.32 10.91 2.64
C ALA A 221 -9.02 11.87 1.66
N ALA A 222 -10.07 11.37 1.00
CA ALA A 222 -11.03 12.23 0.32
C ALA A 222 -11.85 13.05 1.34
N PRO A 223 -12.32 14.27 0.99
CA PRO A 223 -12.18 14.94 -0.31
C PRO A 223 -10.92 15.82 -0.44
N LYS A 224 -10.10 15.96 0.62
CA LYS A 224 -8.95 16.88 0.59
C LYS A 224 -7.87 16.48 -0.41
N CYS A 225 -7.70 15.18 -0.67
CA CYS A 225 -6.69 14.68 -1.62
C CYS A 225 -6.82 15.32 -3.01
N PHE A 226 -8.05 15.56 -3.49
CA PHE A 226 -8.31 16.23 -4.76
C PHE A 226 -7.77 17.67 -4.77
N SER A 227 -8.07 18.46 -3.72
CA SER A 227 -7.60 19.84 -3.61
C SER A 227 -6.07 19.92 -3.50
N VAL A 228 -5.47 19.02 -2.71
CA VAL A 228 -4.01 18.92 -2.57
C VAL A 228 -3.38 18.61 -3.92
N GLU A 229 -3.89 17.61 -4.63
CA GLU A 229 -3.38 17.22 -5.93
C GLU A 229 -3.53 18.33 -6.98
N ASP A 230 -4.73 18.89 -7.14
CA ASP A 230 -4.99 19.93 -8.14
C ASP A 230 -4.08 21.14 -7.94
N ARG A 231 -3.86 21.54 -6.68
CA ARG A 231 -2.98 22.67 -6.35
C ARG A 231 -1.52 22.37 -6.64
N LEU A 232 -1.03 21.20 -6.25
CA LEU A 232 0.35 20.80 -6.50
C LEU A 232 0.63 20.62 -7.99
N ARG A 233 -0.31 20.06 -8.75
CA ARG A 233 -0.22 19.97 -10.22
C ARG A 233 -0.19 21.34 -10.89
N ALA A 234 -0.84 22.34 -10.28
CA ALA A 234 -0.87 23.71 -10.81
C ALA A 234 0.37 24.54 -10.42
N SER A 235 0.97 24.29 -9.25
CA SER A 235 2.08 25.08 -8.73
C SER A 235 3.47 24.51 -9.03
N LEU A 236 3.59 23.20 -9.27
CA LEU A 236 4.86 22.53 -9.52
C LEU A 236 5.15 22.34 -11.02
N ASP A 237 6.44 22.40 -11.36
CA ASP A 237 6.98 22.11 -12.69
C ASP A 237 7.35 20.62 -12.89
N ILE A 238 7.17 19.80 -11.85
CA ILE A 238 7.39 18.36 -11.86
C ILE A 238 6.06 17.58 -11.84
N PRO A 239 6.02 16.33 -12.35
CA PRO A 239 4.82 15.51 -12.30
C PRO A 239 4.34 15.27 -10.87
N VAL A 240 3.03 15.41 -10.67
CA VAL A 240 2.32 15.07 -9.43
C VAL A 240 1.21 14.07 -9.78
N MET A 241 1.20 12.94 -9.08
CA MET A 241 0.19 11.89 -9.23
C MET A 241 -0.24 11.39 -7.87
N HIS A 242 -1.54 11.18 -7.69
CA HIS A 242 -2.08 10.41 -6.57
C HIS A 242 -2.35 8.96 -6.97
N ASP A 243 -1.69 7.99 -6.32
CA ASP A 243 -1.76 6.58 -6.73
C ASP A 243 -3.16 5.99 -6.51
N ASP A 244 -3.77 6.22 -5.34
CA ASP A 244 -5.12 5.72 -5.03
C ASP A 244 -6.20 6.20 -6.01
N GLN A 245 -5.96 7.34 -6.67
CA GLN A 245 -6.84 7.86 -7.71
C GLN A 245 -6.47 7.30 -9.09
N HIS A 246 -5.36 7.78 -9.65
CA HIS A 246 -5.02 7.51 -11.06
C HIS A 246 -4.48 6.11 -11.27
N GLY A 247 -3.68 5.59 -10.33
CA GLY A 247 -3.14 4.23 -10.38
C GLY A 247 -4.26 3.21 -10.41
N THR A 248 -5.21 3.32 -9.47
CA THR A 248 -6.41 2.47 -9.43
C THR A 248 -7.23 2.58 -10.72
N ALA A 249 -7.45 3.80 -11.22
CA ALA A 249 -8.24 4.04 -12.43
C ALA A 249 -7.63 3.41 -13.69
N VAL A 250 -6.30 3.48 -13.85
CA VAL A 250 -5.59 2.89 -14.99
C VAL A 250 -5.69 1.37 -14.97
N VAL A 251 -5.44 0.75 -13.82
CA VAL A 251 -5.50 -0.72 -13.69
C VAL A 251 -6.93 -1.24 -13.85
N ALA A 252 -7.94 -0.55 -13.29
CA ALA A 252 -9.34 -0.91 -13.45
C ALA A 252 -9.79 -0.87 -14.91
N LEU A 253 -9.43 0.19 -15.66
CA LEU A 253 -9.73 0.27 -17.09
C LEU A 253 -9.01 -0.83 -17.89
N ALA A 254 -7.75 -1.13 -17.57
CA ALA A 254 -7.01 -2.21 -18.23
C ALA A 254 -7.67 -3.58 -17.99
N ALA A 255 -8.08 -3.85 -16.75
CA ALA A 255 -8.81 -5.06 -16.37
C ALA A 255 -10.14 -5.18 -17.12
N LEU A 256 -10.95 -4.11 -17.15
CA LEU A 256 -12.20 -4.08 -17.88
C LEU A 256 -11.99 -4.35 -19.37
N ARG A 257 -11.03 -3.68 -20.03
CA ARG A 257 -10.76 -3.90 -21.46
C ARG A 257 -10.38 -5.35 -21.75
N ASN A 258 -9.63 -6.00 -20.88
CA ASN A 258 -9.30 -7.42 -21.02
C ASN A 258 -10.52 -8.32 -20.81
N ALA A 259 -11.33 -8.05 -19.79
CA ALA A 259 -12.57 -8.79 -19.54
C ALA A 259 -13.55 -8.70 -20.72
N LEU A 260 -13.72 -7.50 -21.29
CA LEU A 260 -14.59 -7.27 -22.46
C LEU A 260 -14.14 -8.05 -23.70
N ARG A 261 -12.83 -8.20 -23.92
CA ARG A 261 -12.30 -9.05 -25.01
C ARG A 261 -12.68 -10.52 -24.83
N ILE A 262 -12.67 -11.02 -23.59
CA ILE A 262 -13.03 -12.41 -23.28
C ILE A 262 -14.52 -12.66 -23.57
N VAL A 263 -15.39 -11.72 -23.23
CA VAL A 263 -16.84 -11.84 -23.44
C VAL A 263 -17.32 -11.32 -24.80
N GLY A 264 -16.41 -10.86 -25.67
CA GLY A 264 -16.73 -10.37 -27.01
C GLY A 264 -17.54 -9.08 -27.07
N LYS A 265 -17.41 -8.20 -26.07
CA LYS A 265 -18.10 -6.90 -26.01
C LYS A 265 -17.15 -5.73 -26.30
N ARG A 266 -17.68 -4.63 -26.84
CA ARG A 266 -16.92 -3.39 -27.06
C ARG A 266 -17.17 -2.40 -25.92
N LEU A 267 -16.20 -1.53 -25.65
CA LEU A 267 -16.25 -0.62 -24.50
C LEU A 267 -17.38 0.41 -24.64
N GLU A 268 -17.62 0.89 -25.85
CA GLU A 268 -18.68 1.83 -26.20
C GLU A 268 -20.10 1.26 -26.10
N ASP A 269 -20.25 -0.08 -26.03
CA ASP A 269 -21.55 -0.74 -26.01
C ASP A 269 -21.99 -1.18 -24.60
N VAL A 270 -21.14 -1.00 -23.58
CA VAL A 270 -21.40 -1.53 -22.24
C VAL A 270 -21.86 -0.48 -21.24
N ARG A 271 -22.70 -0.91 -20.30
CA ARG A 271 -22.99 -0.20 -19.05
C ARG A 271 -22.15 -0.76 -17.91
N VAL A 272 -21.40 0.12 -17.27
CA VAL A 272 -20.58 -0.20 -16.09
C VAL A 272 -21.20 0.43 -14.85
N VAL A 273 -21.41 -0.37 -13.81
CA VAL A 273 -21.79 0.13 -12.48
C VAL A 273 -20.54 0.27 -11.64
N VAL A 274 -20.31 1.45 -11.08
CA VAL A 274 -19.24 1.72 -10.11
C VAL A 274 -19.88 2.04 -8.77
N ASN A 275 -19.56 1.24 -7.74
CA ASN A 275 -20.07 1.42 -6.38
C ASN A 275 -18.98 1.97 -5.45
N GLY A 276 -19.26 3.08 -4.79
CA GLY A 276 -18.31 3.82 -3.95
C GLY A 276 -17.71 4.98 -4.73
N VAL A 277 -18.13 6.20 -4.42
CA VAL A 277 -17.69 7.42 -5.13
C VAL A 277 -16.76 8.22 -4.22
N GLY A 278 -15.65 7.58 -3.85
CA GLY A 278 -14.52 8.18 -3.14
C GLY A 278 -13.40 8.63 -4.09
N ALA A 279 -12.16 8.65 -3.60
CA ALA A 279 -10.96 8.96 -4.40
C ALA A 279 -10.82 8.04 -5.63
N ALA A 280 -10.72 6.73 -5.40
CA ALA A 280 -10.57 5.72 -6.45
C ALA A 280 -11.79 5.67 -7.39
N GLY A 281 -13.00 5.55 -6.84
CA GLY A 281 -14.23 5.41 -7.64
C GLY A 281 -14.45 6.58 -8.59
N THR A 282 -14.19 7.81 -8.13
CA THR A 282 -14.28 9.00 -8.99
C THR A 282 -13.28 8.97 -10.12
N ALA A 283 -12.01 8.67 -9.83
CA ALA A 283 -10.98 8.57 -10.85
C ALA A 283 -11.28 7.45 -11.86
N ILE A 284 -11.77 6.29 -11.40
CA ILE A 284 -12.23 5.19 -12.25
C ILE A 284 -13.34 5.68 -13.18
N ILE A 285 -14.40 6.29 -12.65
CA ILE A 285 -15.54 6.76 -13.44
C ILE A 285 -15.08 7.76 -14.52
N LEU A 286 -14.31 8.77 -14.13
CA LEU A 286 -13.83 9.79 -15.07
C LEU A 286 -12.91 9.20 -16.14
N ASN A 287 -12.05 8.25 -15.77
CA ASN A 287 -11.16 7.56 -16.71
C ASN A 287 -11.94 6.65 -17.68
N LEU A 288 -12.96 5.93 -17.19
CA LEU A 288 -13.85 5.12 -18.04
C LEU A 288 -14.59 5.98 -19.05
N LEU A 289 -15.13 7.13 -18.63
CA LEU A 289 -15.79 8.10 -19.51
C LEU A 289 -14.81 8.65 -20.56
N ALA A 290 -13.59 9.03 -20.16
CA ALA A 290 -12.55 9.49 -21.08
C ALA A 290 -12.11 8.41 -22.08
N ALA A 291 -12.14 7.13 -21.67
CA ALA A 291 -11.84 5.99 -22.53
C ALA A 291 -12.97 5.64 -23.51
N GLY A 292 -14.14 6.27 -23.41
CA GLY A 292 -15.26 6.07 -24.33
C GLY A 292 -16.19 4.93 -23.95
N VAL A 293 -16.33 4.61 -22.66
CA VAL A 293 -17.36 3.67 -22.19
C VAL A 293 -18.77 4.15 -22.57
N GLY A 294 -19.66 3.22 -22.91
CA GLY A 294 -21.02 3.53 -23.36
C GLY A 294 -21.83 4.28 -22.30
N ASP A 295 -21.94 3.69 -21.11
CA ASP A 295 -22.65 4.26 -19.97
C ASP A 295 -21.97 3.88 -18.65
N VAL A 296 -22.03 4.81 -17.68
CA VAL A 296 -21.56 4.57 -16.30
C VAL A 296 -22.67 4.96 -15.34
N LEU A 297 -22.99 4.06 -14.41
CA LEU A 297 -23.81 4.35 -13.25
C LEU A 297 -22.93 4.39 -12.01
N ALA A 298 -22.89 5.54 -11.36
CA ALA A 298 -22.22 5.70 -10.07
C ALA A 298 -23.22 5.50 -8.94
N CYS A 299 -22.92 4.61 -7.99
CA CYS A 299 -23.72 4.35 -6.81
C CYS A 299 -22.87 4.60 -5.55
N ASP A 300 -23.45 5.20 -4.52
CA ASP A 300 -22.81 5.39 -3.22
C ASP A 300 -23.79 5.07 -2.08
N LEU A 301 -23.45 5.42 -0.83
CA LEU A 301 -24.24 5.16 0.36
C LEU A 301 -25.72 5.60 0.27
N ARG A 302 -26.02 6.62 -0.54
CA ARG A 302 -27.39 7.13 -0.76
C ARG A 302 -28.05 6.60 -2.05
N GLY A 303 -27.46 5.60 -2.69
CA GLY A 303 -27.95 5.04 -3.94
C GLY A 303 -27.29 5.64 -5.18
N ILE A 304 -27.96 5.50 -6.32
CA ILE A 304 -27.48 5.96 -7.62
C ILE A 304 -27.36 7.49 -7.63
N LEU A 305 -26.19 8.01 -8.04
CA LEU A 305 -25.98 9.44 -8.20
C LEU A 305 -26.80 9.97 -9.38
N ARG A 306 -27.44 11.12 -9.16
CA ARG A 306 -28.32 11.75 -10.14
C ARG A 306 -28.04 13.23 -10.28
N ARG A 307 -28.05 13.73 -11.52
CA ARG A 307 -27.83 15.14 -11.84
C ARG A 307 -28.98 16.06 -11.41
N ASP A 308 -30.16 15.52 -11.13
CA ASP A 308 -31.33 16.27 -10.65
C ASP A 308 -31.48 16.28 -9.12
N ASP A 309 -30.52 15.70 -8.39
CA ASP A 309 -30.42 15.70 -6.92
C ASP A 309 -29.00 16.06 -6.46
N VAL A 310 -28.40 17.08 -7.08
CA VAL A 310 -27.00 17.47 -6.86
C VAL A 310 -26.76 18.28 -5.59
N ASP A 311 -27.78 18.97 -5.07
CA ASP A 311 -27.63 19.88 -3.93
C ASP A 311 -27.22 19.14 -2.66
N ALA A 312 -27.63 17.88 -2.53
CA ALA A 312 -27.26 17.01 -1.43
C ALA A 312 -25.87 16.35 -1.59
N LEU A 313 -25.24 16.43 -2.77
CA LEU A 313 -23.99 15.74 -3.09
C LEU A 313 -22.74 16.58 -2.75
N PRO A 314 -21.66 15.97 -2.24
CA PRO A 314 -20.34 16.60 -2.18
C PRO A 314 -19.88 17.10 -3.56
N PRO A 315 -19.06 18.17 -3.66
CA PRO A 315 -18.67 18.78 -4.94
C PRO A 315 -18.16 17.79 -5.99
N MET A 316 -17.34 16.82 -5.58
CA MET A 316 -16.80 15.81 -6.46
C MET A 316 -17.87 14.83 -6.97
N GLN A 317 -18.86 14.48 -6.13
CA GLN A 317 -19.97 13.61 -6.54
C GLN A 317 -20.91 14.34 -7.51
N ARG A 318 -21.01 15.67 -7.42
CA ARG A 318 -21.75 16.47 -8.41
C ARG A 318 -21.15 16.34 -9.79
N ARG A 319 -19.82 16.47 -9.93
CA ARG A 319 -19.11 16.31 -11.20
C ARG A 319 -19.35 14.93 -11.82
N VAL A 320 -19.35 13.88 -10.98
CA VAL A 320 -19.70 12.52 -11.39
C VAL A 320 -21.16 12.45 -11.85
N ALA A 321 -22.11 12.94 -11.04
CA ALA A 321 -23.53 12.90 -11.34
C ALA A 321 -23.88 13.64 -12.64
N GLU A 322 -23.23 14.77 -12.93
CA GLU A 322 -23.38 15.54 -14.17
C GLU A 322 -22.87 14.79 -15.41
N SER A 323 -21.89 13.91 -15.23
CA SER A 323 -21.20 13.21 -16.34
C SER A 323 -21.68 11.77 -16.55
N THR A 324 -22.55 11.26 -15.68
CA THR A 324 -23.01 9.86 -15.65
C THR A 324 -24.54 9.77 -15.68
N ASN A 325 -25.08 8.53 -15.67
CA ASN A 325 -26.51 8.27 -15.51
C ASN A 325 -27.40 9.06 -16.49
N ARG A 326 -27.18 8.85 -17.79
CA ARG A 326 -27.90 9.58 -18.85
C ARG A 326 -29.41 9.42 -18.73
N GLU A 327 -29.85 8.23 -18.34
CA GLU A 327 -31.25 7.82 -18.19
C GLU A 327 -31.94 8.30 -16.90
N LEU A 328 -31.22 8.99 -15.98
CA LEU A 328 -31.75 9.42 -14.68
C LEU A 328 -32.34 8.26 -13.85
N ARG A 329 -31.67 7.10 -13.89
CA ARG A 329 -32.00 5.95 -13.05
C ARG A 329 -31.92 6.33 -11.57
N ALA A 330 -32.78 5.70 -10.78
CA ALA A 330 -32.94 5.93 -9.36
C ALA A 330 -33.00 4.59 -8.63
N GLY A 331 -32.73 4.62 -7.32
CA GLY A 331 -32.74 3.42 -6.48
C GLY A 331 -31.38 3.15 -5.87
N GLY A 332 -31.24 1.94 -5.33
CA GLY A 332 -30.02 1.45 -4.72
C GLY A 332 -29.12 0.68 -5.69
N LEU A 333 -28.11 0.02 -5.14
CA LEU A 333 -27.16 -0.78 -5.92
C LEU A 333 -27.85 -1.91 -6.71
N ALA A 334 -28.88 -2.54 -6.15
CA ALA A 334 -29.63 -3.60 -6.83
C ALA A 334 -30.29 -3.08 -8.12
N ASP A 335 -30.87 -1.89 -8.07
CA ASP A 335 -31.49 -1.23 -9.22
C ASP A 335 -30.42 -0.81 -10.26
N ALA A 336 -29.24 -0.41 -9.79
CA ALA A 336 -28.11 -0.04 -10.66
C ALA A 336 -27.60 -1.24 -11.47
N LEU A 337 -27.56 -2.43 -10.86
CA LEU A 337 -27.06 -3.67 -11.46
C LEU A 337 -27.99 -4.26 -12.53
N GLU A 338 -29.25 -3.84 -12.59
CA GLU A 338 -30.21 -4.36 -13.55
C GLU A 338 -29.80 -4.02 -15.00
N GLY A 339 -29.39 -5.05 -15.74
CA GLY A 339 -28.91 -4.93 -17.11
C GLY A 339 -27.49 -4.35 -17.25
N ALA A 340 -26.71 -4.31 -16.17
CA ALA A 340 -25.31 -3.91 -16.22
C ALA A 340 -24.43 -5.01 -16.85
N ASP A 341 -23.43 -4.60 -17.62
CA ASP A 341 -22.47 -5.52 -18.24
C ASP A 341 -21.25 -5.79 -17.35
N ALA A 342 -20.91 -4.83 -16.49
CA ALA A 342 -19.81 -4.94 -15.54
C ALA A 342 -20.13 -4.19 -14.23
N PHE A 343 -19.56 -4.69 -13.15
CA PHE A 343 -19.60 -4.09 -11.82
C PHE A 343 -18.18 -3.89 -11.31
N ILE A 344 -17.90 -2.69 -10.78
CA ILE A 344 -16.65 -2.32 -10.12
C ILE A 344 -17.05 -1.78 -8.73
N GLY A 345 -16.49 -2.36 -7.67
CA GLY A 345 -16.77 -1.99 -6.28
C GLY A 345 -15.50 -1.85 -5.48
#